data_AF-A0A7C7YFE1-F1
#
_entry.id   AF-A0A7C7YFE1-F1
#
_cell.length_a   1.000
_cell.length_b   1.000
_cell.length_c   1.000
_cell.angle_alpha   90.00
_cell.angle_beta   90.00
_cell.angle_gamma   90.00
#
_symmetry.space_group_name_H-M   'P 1'
#
loop_
_entity.id
_entity.type
_entity.pdbx_description
1 polymer ?
#
loop_
_entity_poly.entity_id
_entity_poly.type
_entity_poly.pdbx_seq_one_letter_code
_entity_poly.pdbx_strand_id
1 'polypeptide(L)'
;MTWLGARFDHSYLTGPCFTCHNGVGATGKSVGHVQSSNLCEDCHSPGTWSNARFNHAGVSGNCFGCHNGMDATGKPPNHVQSTNTCEDCHSPGSWLNVRFDHSQVMGDCGSCHASDFERDAHKKVDSPAIFYSASELTDCTGACHLYADPSFTTIVKRRSGEHSIPPGGW
;
A
#
# COMPACT_ATOMS: atom_id res chain seq x y z
N MET A 1 26.66 -3.66 50.39
CA MET A 1 25.23 -3.74 50.76
C MET A 1 24.44 -3.97 49.49
N THR A 2 24.05 -5.21 49.22
CA THR A 2 23.16 -5.56 48.10
C THR A 2 21.75 -5.66 48.66
N TRP A 3 20.88 -4.74 48.24
CA TRP A 3 19.45 -4.79 48.54
C TRP A 3 18.80 -5.91 47.72
N LEU A 4 18.96 -7.16 48.16
CA LEU A 4 18.19 -8.28 47.62
C LEU A 4 16.72 -8.09 48.01
N GLY A 5 15.88 -7.74 47.03
CA GLY A 5 14.42 -7.74 47.15
C GLY A 5 13.71 -6.39 47.14
N ALA A 6 14.43 -5.26 47.04
CA ALA A 6 13.78 -3.97 46.87
C ALA A 6 13.13 -3.88 45.47
N ARG A 7 11.81 -3.67 45.43
CA ARG A 7 11.09 -3.31 44.19
C ARG A 7 11.05 -1.79 44.08
N PHE A 8 11.36 -1.28 42.90
CA PHE A 8 11.27 0.14 42.61
C PHE A 8 9.82 0.55 42.36
N ASP A 9 9.34 1.59 43.05
CA ASP A 9 8.00 2.15 42.91
C ASP A 9 8.01 3.34 41.94
N HIS A 10 7.23 3.23 40.87
CA HIS A 10 7.15 4.26 39.83
C HIS A 10 6.17 5.40 40.17
N SER A 11 5.40 5.30 41.26
CA SER A 11 4.37 6.31 41.61
C SER A 11 4.94 7.66 42.05
N TYR A 12 6.22 7.73 42.42
CA TYR A 12 6.90 8.94 42.87
C TYR A 12 7.87 9.53 41.85
N LEU A 13 7.85 9.03 40.61
CA LEU A 13 8.75 9.48 39.55
C LEU A 13 8.26 10.81 38.95
N THR A 14 9.15 11.79 38.91
CA THR A 14 8.91 13.11 38.30
C THR A 14 9.79 13.38 37.08
N GLY A 15 10.76 12.50 36.80
CA GLY A 15 11.66 12.59 35.66
C GLY A 15 11.23 11.72 34.47
N PRO A 16 11.77 11.97 33.26
CA PRO A 16 11.42 11.21 32.06
C PRO A 16 11.83 9.74 32.17
N CYS A 17 11.00 8.83 31.67
CA CYS A 17 11.24 7.38 31.75
C CYS A 17 12.59 6.98 31.14
N PHE A 18 12.98 7.62 30.03
CA PHE A 18 14.22 7.34 29.30
C PHE A 18 15.49 7.55 30.14
N THR A 19 15.44 8.37 31.20
CA THR A 19 16.62 8.60 32.05
C THR A 19 17.10 7.34 32.76
N CYS A 20 16.17 6.42 33.10
CA CYS A 20 16.48 5.10 33.66
C CYS A 20 16.39 3.99 32.59
N HIS A 21 15.39 4.03 31.70
CA HIS A 21 15.16 3.04 30.64
C HIS A 21 15.98 3.34 29.37
N ASN A 22 17.29 3.37 29.54
CA ASN A 22 18.27 3.67 28.48
C ASN A 22 19.07 2.45 28.00
N GLY A 23 18.75 1.24 28.49
CA GLY A 23 19.49 0.02 28.20
C GLY A 23 20.69 -0.23 29.10
N VAL A 24 21.02 0.69 30.00
CA VAL A 24 22.09 0.54 31.01
C VAL A 24 21.50 0.40 32.41
N GLY A 25 20.71 1.38 32.85
CA GLY A 25 20.12 1.40 34.20
C GLY A 25 18.89 0.50 34.33
N ALA A 26 18.09 0.43 33.27
CA ALA A 26 16.96 -0.46 33.09
C ALA A 26 16.78 -0.77 31.60
N THR A 27 15.96 -1.77 31.29
CA THR A 27 15.64 -2.16 29.91
C THR A 27 15.08 -0.95 29.15
N GLY A 28 15.75 -0.56 28.07
CA GLY A 28 15.28 0.49 27.16
C GLY A 28 14.39 -0.05 26.04
N LYS A 29 14.29 0.72 24.95
CA LYS A 29 13.61 0.28 23.71
C LYS A 29 14.26 -1.02 23.20
N SER A 30 13.44 -2.00 22.86
CA SER A 30 13.90 -3.25 22.24
C SER A 30 14.31 -3.01 20.78
N VAL A 31 15.03 -3.96 20.18
CA VAL A 31 15.43 -3.90 18.77
C VAL A 31 14.22 -3.80 17.82
N GLY A 32 13.07 -4.39 18.20
CA GLY A 32 11.81 -4.31 17.45
C GLY A 32 10.89 -3.17 17.88
N HIS A 33 11.38 -2.19 18.64
CA HIS A 33 10.58 -1.05 19.04
C HIS A 33 10.41 -0.09 17.86
N VAL A 34 9.19 0.44 17.68
CA VAL A 34 8.90 1.46 16.66
C VAL A 34 9.80 2.69 16.83
N GLN A 35 10.35 3.21 15.72
CA GLN A 35 11.17 4.43 15.77
C GLN A 35 10.33 5.59 16.29
N SER A 36 10.78 6.19 17.39
CA SER A 36 10.00 7.14 18.20
C SER A 36 10.93 8.05 19.00
N SER A 37 10.39 9.17 19.48
CA SER A 37 11.08 10.05 20.44
C SER A 37 11.35 9.31 21.76
N ASN A 38 12.12 9.92 22.66
CA ASN A 38 12.36 9.37 24.00
C ASN A 38 11.28 9.75 25.03
N LEU A 39 10.15 10.27 24.58
CA LEU A 39 8.98 10.57 25.40
C LEU A 39 8.09 9.32 25.45
N CYS A 40 8.37 8.44 26.41
CA CYS A 40 7.75 7.11 26.47
C CYS A 40 6.24 7.18 26.76
N GLU A 41 5.82 8.21 27.50
CA GLU A 41 4.45 8.50 27.89
C GLU A 41 3.52 8.86 26.72
N ASP A 42 4.08 9.20 25.56
CA ASP A 42 3.30 9.37 24.32
C ASP A 42 2.62 8.07 23.90
N CYS A 43 3.17 6.93 24.31
CA CYS A 43 2.68 5.60 23.95
C CYS A 43 2.34 4.73 25.17
N HIS A 44 3.16 4.77 26.22
CA HIS A 44 3.06 3.86 27.36
C HIS A 44 2.57 4.56 28.62
N SER A 45 1.63 3.95 29.33
CA SER A 45 1.28 4.40 30.68
C SER A 45 2.12 3.67 31.74
N PRO A 46 2.47 4.32 32.86
CA PRO A 46 3.11 3.65 33.99
C PRO A 46 2.31 2.42 34.43
N GLY A 47 2.95 1.27 34.54
CA GLY A 47 2.32 0.02 34.97
C GLY A 47 1.58 -0.78 33.89
N THR A 48 1.33 -0.23 32.69
CA THR A 48 0.71 -0.96 31.56
C THR A 48 1.57 -0.87 30.29
N TRP A 49 2.83 -1.24 30.41
CA TRP A 49 3.83 -1.08 29.34
C TRP A 49 3.51 -1.87 28.06
N SER A 50 2.79 -2.99 28.17
CA SER A 50 2.37 -3.79 27.02
C SER A 50 1.21 -3.20 26.22
N ASN A 51 0.46 -2.24 26.77
CA ASN A 51 -0.71 -1.63 26.13
C ASN A 51 -0.38 -0.24 25.61
N ALA A 52 0.58 -0.17 24.69
CA ALA A 52 0.95 1.07 24.04
C ALA A 52 -0.21 1.60 23.17
N ARG A 53 -0.51 2.89 23.25
CA ARG A 53 -1.42 3.57 22.32
C ARG A 53 -0.62 4.50 21.44
N PHE A 54 -0.54 4.21 20.16
CA PHE A 54 0.13 5.09 19.20
C PHE A 54 -0.86 6.12 18.65
N ASN A 55 -0.49 7.40 18.71
CA ASN A 55 -1.22 8.48 18.06
C ASN A 55 -0.56 8.81 16.71
N HIS A 56 -1.33 8.73 15.62
CA HIS A 56 -0.85 9.09 14.28
C HIS A 56 -0.77 10.61 14.05
N ALA A 57 -1.19 11.44 15.00
CA ALA A 57 -1.08 12.89 14.90
C ALA A 57 0.38 13.32 14.68
N GLY A 58 0.62 14.12 13.64
CA GLY A 58 1.97 14.58 13.27
C GLY A 58 2.76 13.62 12.39
N VAL A 59 2.26 12.40 12.14
CA VAL A 59 2.80 11.52 11.10
C VAL A 59 2.19 11.94 9.76
N SER A 60 3.03 12.32 8.80
CA SER A 60 2.60 12.76 7.47
C SER A 60 3.14 11.92 6.31
N GLY A 61 3.98 10.91 6.58
CA GLY A 61 4.58 10.07 5.56
C GLY A 61 5.42 8.94 6.15
N ASN A 62 6.13 8.20 5.30
CA ASN A 62 6.92 7.02 5.69
C ASN A 62 6.07 5.93 6.40
N CYS A 63 4.81 5.78 6.01
CA CYS A 63 3.87 4.86 6.66
C CYS A 63 4.35 3.41 6.56
N PHE A 64 4.89 3.03 5.39
CA PHE A 64 5.44 1.69 5.15
C PHE A 64 6.62 1.35 6.08
N GLY A 65 7.31 2.35 6.64
CA GLY A 65 8.37 2.11 7.63
C GLY A 65 7.88 1.34 8.86
N CYS A 66 6.60 1.43 9.21
CA CYS A 66 5.97 0.65 10.28
C CYS A 66 4.92 -0.34 9.74
N HIS A 67 4.09 0.08 8.78
CA HIS A 67 3.05 -0.73 8.15
C HIS A 67 3.60 -1.62 7.03
N ASN A 68 4.62 -2.42 7.37
CA ASN A 68 5.33 -3.34 6.47
C ASN A 68 4.80 -4.78 6.55
N GLY A 69 3.82 -5.06 7.41
CA GLY A 69 3.28 -6.41 7.66
C GLY A 69 4.03 -7.20 8.73
N MET A 70 5.12 -6.67 9.27
CA MET A 70 5.89 -7.24 10.38
C MET A 70 5.69 -6.45 11.67
N ASP A 71 5.93 -5.13 11.64
CA ASP A 71 5.85 -4.27 12.83
C ASP A 71 4.42 -3.75 13.07
N ALA A 72 3.70 -3.47 11.99
CA ALA A 72 2.29 -3.15 11.98
C ALA A 72 1.61 -3.73 10.75
N THR A 73 0.28 -3.74 10.75
CA THR A 73 -0.54 -4.24 9.63
C THR A 73 -0.13 -3.55 8.33
N GLY A 74 0.38 -4.32 7.37
CA GLY A 74 0.73 -3.83 6.05
C GLY A 74 -0.47 -3.84 5.09
N LYS A 75 -0.16 -3.76 3.79
CA LYS A 75 -1.17 -3.88 2.73
C LYS A 75 -1.89 -5.24 2.83
N PRO A 76 -3.23 -5.28 2.88
CA PRO A 76 -3.94 -6.55 2.86
C PRO A 76 -3.81 -7.24 1.49
N PRO A 77 -4.06 -8.56 1.40
CA PRO A 77 -3.91 -9.30 0.14
C PRO A 77 -4.78 -8.79 -1.02
N ASN A 78 -5.89 -8.12 -0.71
CA ASN A 78 -6.81 -7.53 -1.68
C ASN A 78 -6.52 -6.04 -1.98
N HIS A 79 -5.40 -5.50 -1.50
CA HIS A 79 -4.97 -4.14 -1.83
C HIS A 79 -4.55 -4.07 -3.31
N VAL A 80 -4.86 -2.95 -3.97
CA VAL A 80 -4.37 -2.68 -5.33
C VAL A 80 -2.84 -2.74 -5.37
N GLN A 81 -2.26 -3.33 -6.41
CA GLN A 81 -0.81 -3.38 -6.50
C GLN A 81 -0.26 -1.95 -6.72
N SER A 82 0.60 -1.50 -5.81
CA SER A 82 1.08 -0.12 -5.73
C SER A 82 2.46 -0.03 -5.08
N THR A 83 3.13 1.11 -5.24
CA THR A 83 4.39 1.41 -4.55
C THR A 83 4.19 1.52 -3.03
N ASN A 84 5.27 1.61 -2.26
CA ASN A 84 5.21 1.71 -0.80
C ASN A 84 5.07 3.15 -0.26
N THR A 85 4.79 4.10 -1.15
CA THR A 85 4.47 5.48 -0.77
C THR A 85 2.97 5.56 -0.47
N CYS A 86 2.59 5.27 0.77
CA CYS A 86 1.19 5.13 1.16
C CYS A 86 0.43 6.47 1.07
N GLU A 87 1.14 7.56 1.33
CA GLU A 87 0.66 8.94 1.34
C GLU A 87 0.23 9.46 -0.04
N ASP A 88 0.56 8.75 -1.12
CA ASP A 88 0.07 9.06 -2.46
C ASP A 88 -1.45 8.81 -2.58
N CYS A 89 -1.97 7.82 -1.83
CA CYS A 89 -3.39 7.46 -1.85
C CYS A 89 -4.10 7.68 -0.52
N HIS A 90 -3.43 7.42 0.60
CA HIS A 90 -4.01 7.44 1.94
C HIS A 90 -3.62 8.70 2.70
N SER A 91 -4.57 9.30 3.41
CA SER A 91 -4.29 10.34 4.39
C SER A 91 -4.37 9.78 5.82
N PRO A 92 -3.41 10.07 6.73
CA PRO A 92 -3.42 9.53 8.10
C PRO A 92 -4.72 9.79 8.87
N GLY A 93 -5.33 10.97 8.70
CA GLY A 93 -6.62 11.31 9.34
C GLY A 93 -7.86 10.78 8.63
N SER A 94 -7.70 10.12 7.47
CA SER A 94 -8.80 9.66 6.62
C SER A 94 -8.39 8.42 5.83
N TRP A 95 -7.83 7.42 6.51
CA TRP A 95 -7.18 6.27 5.87
C TRP A 95 -8.08 5.50 4.89
N LEU A 96 -9.38 5.43 5.18
CA LEU A 96 -10.35 4.71 4.35
C LEU A 96 -10.84 5.54 3.15
N ASN A 97 -10.71 6.87 3.17
CA ASN A 97 -11.04 7.69 2.01
C ASN A 97 -9.75 7.95 1.22
N VAL A 98 -9.57 7.16 0.16
CA VAL A 98 -8.40 7.24 -0.70
C VAL A 98 -8.60 8.26 -1.81
N ARG A 99 -7.52 8.95 -2.17
CA ARG A 99 -7.41 9.59 -3.48
C ARG A 99 -6.77 8.58 -4.43
N PHE A 100 -7.47 8.23 -5.50
CA PHE A 100 -6.96 7.26 -6.45
C PHE A 100 -6.37 8.00 -7.66
N ASP A 101 -5.08 7.76 -7.91
CA ASP A 101 -4.36 8.27 -9.07
C ASP A 101 -3.78 7.08 -9.85
N HIS A 102 -4.20 6.94 -11.12
CA HIS A 102 -3.77 5.86 -11.99
C HIS A 102 -2.24 5.83 -12.20
N SER A 103 -1.54 6.96 -12.04
CA SER A 103 -0.08 7.02 -12.15
C SER A 103 0.67 6.31 -11.02
N GLN A 104 -0.01 6.04 -9.90
CA GLN A 104 0.57 5.43 -8.70
C GLN A 104 0.27 3.93 -8.58
N VAL A 105 -0.54 3.39 -9.50
CA VAL A 105 -0.86 1.97 -9.58
C VAL A 105 0.22 1.24 -10.36
N MET A 106 0.65 0.09 -9.85
CA MET A 106 1.50 -0.84 -10.59
C MET A 106 0.62 -1.98 -11.10
N GLY A 107 0.47 -2.11 -12.42
CA GLY A 107 -0.27 -3.22 -13.02
C GLY A 107 -0.97 -2.82 -14.30
N ASP A 108 -1.45 -3.84 -15.00
CA ASP A 108 -2.07 -3.71 -16.31
C ASP A 108 -3.54 -3.30 -16.17
N CYS A 109 -4.08 -2.53 -17.12
CA CYS A 109 -5.45 -1.99 -17.07
C CYS A 109 -6.51 -3.08 -16.85
N GLY A 110 -6.38 -4.20 -17.55
CA GLY A 110 -7.27 -5.36 -17.51
C GLY A 110 -7.30 -6.08 -16.17
N SER A 111 -6.31 -5.87 -15.28
CA SER A 111 -6.35 -6.44 -13.94
C SER A 111 -7.49 -5.86 -13.08
N CYS A 112 -7.89 -4.61 -13.34
CA CYS A 112 -8.95 -3.91 -12.62
C CYS A 112 -10.19 -3.69 -13.49
N HIS A 113 -9.99 -3.37 -14.77
CA HIS A 113 -11.05 -3.00 -15.72
C HIS A 113 -11.50 -4.15 -16.63
N ALA A 114 -11.24 -5.41 -16.25
CA ALA A 114 -11.70 -6.56 -17.04
C ALA A 114 -13.23 -6.59 -17.25
N SER A 115 -14.01 -6.06 -16.30
CA SER A 115 -15.47 -5.93 -16.43
C SER A 115 -15.90 -4.89 -17.46
N ASP A 116 -15.04 -3.89 -17.70
CA ASP A 116 -15.31 -2.77 -18.59
C ASP A 116 -14.85 -3.08 -20.02
N PHE A 117 -14.28 -4.27 -20.23
CA PHE A 117 -13.77 -4.71 -21.53
C PHE A 117 -14.92 -4.98 -22.51
N GLU A 118 -15.08 -4.08 -23.48
CA GLU A 118 -16.03 -4.23 -24.59
C GLU A 118 -15.50 -5.24 -25.62
N ARG A 119 -15.78 -6.53 -25.38
CA ARG A 119 -15.29 -7.63 -26.25
C ARG A 119 -15.62 -7.43 -27.73
N ASP A 120 -16.83 -6.94 -28.05
CA ASP A 120 -17.31 -6.85 -29.42
C ASP A 120 -16.52 -5.84 -30.27
N ALA A 121 -15.96 -4.81 -29.64
CA ALA A 121 -15.07 -3.84 -30.29
C ALA A 121 -13.71 -4.46 -30.67
N HIS A 122 -13.28 -5.52 -29.98
CA HIS A 122 -11.94 -6.10 -30.05
C HIS A 122 -11.90 -7.39 -30.90
N LYS A 123 -12.24 -7.28 -32.19
CA LYS A 123 -12.16 -8.40 -33.17
C LYS A 123 -10.75 -8.64 -33.72
N LYS A 124 -10.36 -9.92 -33.79
CA LYS A 124 -9.21 -10.46 -34.53
C LYS A 124 -9.56 -10.78 -35.98
N VAL A 125 -10.71 -11.40 -36.23
CA VAL A 125 -11.20 -11.83 -37.56
C VAL A 125 -12.71 -11.60 -37.60
N ASP A 126 -13.26 -11.17 -38.74
CA ASP A 126 -14.70 -10.91 -38.88
C ASP A 126 -15.52 -12.18 -39.21
N SER A 127 -14.95 -13.11 -39.99
CA SER A 127 -15.66 -14.33 -40.41
C SER A 127 -14.70 -15.54 -40.51
N PRO A 128 -14.82 -16.55 -39.63
CA PRO A 128 -15.67 -16.53 -38.43
C PRO A 128 -15.22 -15.44 -37.46
N ALA A 129 -16.17 -14.89 -36.69
CA ALA A 129 -15.86 -13.85 -35.73
C ALA A 129 -14.97 -14.42 -34.61
N ILE A 130 -13.73 -13.93 -34.54
CA ILE A 130 -12.78 -14.25 -33.46
C ILE A 130 -12.45 -12.94 -32.77
N PHE A 131 -12.48 -12.95 -31.44
CA PHE A 131 -12.25 -11.77 -30.60
C PHE A 131 -10.99 -11.95 -29.74
N TYR A 132 -10.38 -10.83 -29.38
CA TYR A 132 -9.42 -10.79 -28.28
C TYR A 132 -10.13 -10.96 -26.94
N SER A 133 -9.45 -11.55 -25.95
CA SER A 133 -9.87 -11.51 -24.55
C SER A 133 -9.24 -10.32 -23.80
N ALA A 134 -9.81 -9.96 -22.65
CA ALA A 134 -9.23 -8.94 -21.76
C ALA A 134 -7.80 -9.32 -21.32
N SER A 135 -7.50 -10.62 -21.19
CA SER A 135 -6.16 -11.12 -20.82
C SER A 135 -5.14 -11.10 -21.97
N GLU A 136 -5.60 -11.02 -23.23
CA GLU A 136 -4.72 -10.84 -24.39
C GLU A 136 -4.41 -9.36 -24.64
N LEU A 137 -5.24 -8.48 -24.07
CA LEU A 137 -5.18 -7.03 -24.20
C LEU A 137 -5.07 -6.37 -22.82
N THR A 138 -4.24 -6.94 -21.93
CA THR A 138 -4.23 -6.54 -20.51
C THR A 138 -3.86 -5.07 -20.33
N ASP A 139 -2.94 -4.53 -21.13
CA ASP A 139 -2.57 -3.11 -21.10
C ASP A 139 -3.46 -2.22 -21.97
N CYS A 140 -4.55 -2.78 -22.52
CA CYS A 140 -5.39 -2.11 -23.51
C CYS A 140 -4.60 -1.52 -24.69
N THR A 141 -3.44 -2.08 -25.05
CA THR A 141 -2.56 -1.56 -26.12
C THR A 141 -2.48 -2.47 -27.33
N GLY A 142 -3.17 -3.63 -27.29
CA GLY A 142 -2.84 -4.76 -28.17
C GLY A 142 -3.76 -5.02 -29.37
N ALA A 143 -4.86 -4.28 -29.54
CA ALA A 143 -5.79 -4.55 -30.64
C ALA A 143 -5.43 -3.76 -31.91
N CYS A 144 -4.17 -3.84 -32.33
CA CYS A 144 -3.66 -3.05 -33.46
C CYS A 144 -4.08 -3.62 -34.82
N HIS A 145 -4.47 -4.88 -34.92
CA HIS A 145 -4.70 -5.55 -36.21
C HIS A 145 -6.04 -6.29 -36.26
N LEU A 146 -6.70 -6.19 -37.41
CA LEU A 146 -7.73 -7.12 -37.87
C LEU A 146 -7.12 -7.98 -38.97
N TYR A 147 -7.33 -9.29 -38.90
CA TYR A 147 -6.80 -10.29 -39.82
C TYR A 147 -7.86 -10.79 -40.78
N ALA A 148 -7.43 -11.21 -41.98
CA ALA A 148 -8.31 -11.77 -43.00
C ALA A 148 -8.98 -13.07 -42.55
N ASP A 149 -8.23 -13.90 -41.82
CA ASP A 149 -8.62 -15.26 -41.46
C ASP A 149 -7.87 -15.73 -40.19
N PRO A 150 -8.23 -16.90 -39.62
CA PRO A 150 -7.64 -17.42 -38.39
C PRO A 150 -6.16 -17.84 -38.47
N SER A 151 -5.49 -17.71 -39.63
CA SER A 151 -4.03 -17.90 -39.72
C SER A 151 -3.24 -16.74 -39.12
N PHE A 152 -3.87 -15.57 -38.93
CA PHE A 152 -3.25 -14.35 -38.41
C PHE A 152 -2.02 -13.88 -39.19
N THR A 153 -1.91 -14.24 -40.47
CA THR A 153 -0.77 -13.87 -41.34
C THR A 153 -1.03 -12.61 -42.16
N THR A 154 -2.29 -12.35 -42.51
CA THR A 154 -2.69 -11.24 -43.39
C THR A 154 -3.51 -10.22 -42.63
N ILE A 155 -2.99 -8.99 -42.51
CA ILE A 155 -3.67 -7.86 -41.86
C ILE A 155 -4.57 -7.17 -42.89
N VAL A 156 -5.85 -7.05 -42.59
CA VAL A 156 -6.84 -6.33 -43.42
C VAL A 156 -7.15 -4.93 -42.92
N LYS A 157 -6.94 -4.67 -41.62
CA LYS A 157 -7.07 -3.33 -41.03
C LYS A 157 -6.06 -3.15 -39.91
N ARG A 158 -5.36 -2.01 -39.93
CA ARG A 158 -4.59 -1.53 -38.78
C ARG A 158 -5.45 -0.55 -37.98
N ARG A 159 -5.43 -0.68 -36.66
CA ARG A 159 -6.12 0.18 -35.70
C ARG A 159 -5.04 0.87 -34.87
N SER A 160 -5.05 2.19 -34.83
CA SER A 160 -4.09 2.98 -34.08
C SER A 160 -4.83 4.13 -33.41
N GLY A 161 -4.66 4.30 -32.09
CA GLY A 161 -5.15 5.47 -31.35
C GLY A 161 -6.41 5.29 -30.51
N GLU A 162 -6.98 4.09 -30.42
CA GLU A 162 -8.27 3.87 -29.76
C GLU A 162 -8.16 3.32 -28.34
N HIS A 163 -7.33 3.93 -27.49
CA HIS A 163 -7.23 3.59 -26.05
C HIS A 163 -6.70 4.77 -25.22
N SER A 164 -7.07 6.00 -25.58
CA SER A 164 -6.66 7.20 -24.84
C SER A 164 -7.54 7.41 -23.60
N ILE A 165 -6.90 7.50 -22.44
CA ILE A 165 -7.50 8.11 -21.25
C ILE A 165 -7.94 9.53 -21.66
N PRO A 166 -9.21 9.92 -21.50
CA PRO A 166 -9.65 11.28 -21.82
C PRO A 166 -8.80 12.32 -21.07
N PRO A 167 -8.53 13.51 -21.66
CA PRO A 167 -7.86 14.58 -20.93
C PRO A 167 -8.68 14.95 -19.69
N GLY A 168 -8.10 14.75 -18.50
CA GLY A 168 -8.78 14.94 -17.22
C GLY A 168 -9.53 13.71 -16.72
N GLY A 169 -9.01 12.49 -16.97
CA GLY A 169 -9.59 11.22 -16.53
C GLY A 169 -10.26 11.28 -15.16
N TRP A 170 -11.49 10.74 -15.09
CA TRP A 170 -12.44 10.66 -13.97
C TRP A 170 -12.13 11.47 -12.71
#